data_AF-C6SVV4-F1
#
_entry.id   AF-C6SVV4-F1
#
_cell.length_a   1.000
_cell.length_b   1.000
_cell.length_c   1.000
_cell.angle_alpha   90.00
_cell.angle_beta   90.00
_cell.angle_gamma   90.00
#
_symmetry.space_group_name_H-M   'P 1'
#
loop_
_entity.id
_entity.type
_entity.pdbx_description
1 polymer ?
#
loop_
_entity_poly.entity_id
_entity_poly.type
_entity_poly.pdbx_seq_one_letter_code
_entity_poly.pdbx_strand_id
1 'polypeptide(L)'
;MRPTMMLRALTKQFLGIVGDAANTVAKKPPLPPPLVSRKPAFIDAFLYKMKKNPNLLSNKTIWSRRSTILPEFVDTTVKIYNGKTTIRCRITEGKVGHKFGEFALTRKRKTREQANAKNVKQLKKKK
;
A
#
# COMPACT_ATOMS: atom_id res chain seq x y z
N MET A 1 -43.91 31.97 -2.01
CA MET A 1 -43.82 33.45 -2.01
C MET A 1 -42.42 33.86 -2.46
N ARG A 2 -42.34 34.87 -3.34
CA ARG A 2 -41.15 35.48 -3.99
C ARG A 2 -40.13 36.07 -2.98
N PRO A 3 -39.08 36.82 -3.39
CA PRO A 3 -37.98 36.61 -4.37
C PRO A 3 -36.61 36.95 -3.72
N THR A 4 -35.50 36.78 -4.45
CA THR A 4 -34.49 37.86 -4.68
C THR A 4 -33.34 37.33 -5.53
N MET A 5 -33.35 37.73 -6.79
CA MET A 5 -32.15 37.77 -7.62
C MET A 5 -31.23 38.87 -7.07
N MET A 6 -30.03 38.52 -6.61
CA MET A 6 -28.92 39.47 -6.50
C MET A 6 -27.87 39.08 -7.53
N LEU A 7 -28.04 39.67 -8.70
CA LEU A 7 -27.12 39.68 -9.82
C LEU A 7 -25.90 40.53 -9.38
N ARG A 8 -24.77 39.90 -9.01
CA ARG A 8 -23.51 40.65 -8.82
C ARG A 8 -22.64 40.52 -10.06
N ALA A 9 -22.56 41.66 -10.74
CA ALA A 9 -21.75 42.07 -11.88
C ALA A 9 -20.55 41.18 -12.22
N LEU A 10 -20.63 40.62 -13.42
CA LEU A 10 -19.59 39.95 -14.17
C LEU A 10 -18.59 41.00 -14.71
N THR A 11 -17.59 41.41 -13.93
CA THR A 11 -16.52 42.27 -14.46
C THR A 11 -15.51 41.43 -15.26
N LYS A 12 -15.83 41.23 -16.54
CA LYS A 12 -14.90 40.77 -17.59
C LYS A 12 -14.03 41.94 -18.06
N GLN A 13 -12.85 42.11 -17.50
CA GLN A 13 -11.68 42.78 -18.11
C GLN A 13 -10.50 42.02 -17.50
N PHE A 14 -9.72 41.21 -18.21
CA PHE A 14 -8.84 41.59 -19.31
C PHE A 14 -8.76 40.48 -20.35
N LEU A 15 -9.09 40.86 -21.57
CA LEU A 15 -8.75 40.15 -22.79
C LEU A 15 -7.30 40.51 -23.14
N GLY A 16 -6.46 39.50 -23.38
CA GLY A 16 -5.17 39.66 -24.07
C GLY A 16 -3.96 39.56 -23.16
N ILE A 17 -3.25 38.43 -23.26
CA ILE A 17 -1.89 38.41 -23.82
C ILE A 17 -1.75 37.06 -24.51
N VAL A 18 -1.60 37.14 -25.83
CA VAL A 18 -1.17 36.08 -26.74
C VAL A 18 0.25 35.70 -26.31
N GLY A 19 0.42 34.49 -25.78
CA GLY A 19 1.73 33.96 -25.40
C GLY A 19 1.62 32.46 -25.25
N ASP A 20 2.39 31.74 -26.06
CA ASP A 20 2.41 30.29 -26.18
C ASP A 20 2.73 29.59 -24.85
N ALA A 21 1.73 29.40 -24.00
CA ALA A 21 1.82 28.69 -22.72
C ALA A 21 1.74 27.16 -22.87
N ALA A 22 2.13 26.61 -24.03
CA ALA A 22 2.03 25.18 -24.30
C ALA A 22 3.16 24.34 -23.66
N ASN A 23 4.21 24.96 -23.12
CA ASN A 23 5.35 24.23 -22.54
C ASN A 23 5.59 24.44 -21.04
N THR A 24 4.60 24.97 -20.30
CA THR A 24 4.59 24.75 -18.85
C THR A 24 4.12 23.31 -18.60
N VAL A 25 5.04 22.35 -18.72
CA VAL A 25 4.87 21.02 -18.14
C VAL A 25 4.55 21.24 -16.67
N ALA A 26 3.29 21.09 -16.31
CA ALA A 26 2.83 21.18 -14.94
C ALA A 26 3.68 20.22 -14.11
N LYS A 27 4.65 20.76 -13.36
CA LYS A 27 5.41 19.97 -12.39
C LYS A 27 4.38 19.38 -11.45
N LYS A 28 4.16 18.07 -11.54
CA LYS A 28 3.26 17.38 -10.61
C LYS A 28 3.71 17.78 -9.19
N PRO A 29 2.79 18.26 -8.34
CA PRO A 29 3.15 18.70 -7.00
C PRO A 29 3.91 17.59 -6.27
N PRO A 30 4.87 17.93 -5.40
CA PRO A 30 5.64 16.94 -4.67
C PRO A 30 4.70 16.02 -3.90
N LEU A 31 4.95 14.71 -3.99
CA LEU A 31 4.15 13.71 -3.31
C LEU A 31 4.24 13.94 -1.79
N PRO A 32 3.12 13.83 -1.05
CA PRO A 32 3.16 13.95 0.41
C PRO A 32 4.02 12.83 1.02
N PRO A 33 4.64 13.07 2.19
CA PRO A 33 5.38 12.02 2.88
C PRO A 33 4.47 10.83 3.20
N PRO A 34 5.01 9.59 3.24
CA PRO A 34 4.22 8.41 3.56
C PRO A 34 3.57 8.55 4.94
N LEU A 35 2.29 8.22 5.04
CA LEU A 35 1.55 8.27 6.29
C LEU A 35 2.12 7.21 7.26
N VAL A 36 2.95 7.63 8.21
CA VAL A 36 3.44 6.76 9.29
C VAL A 36 2.29 6.51 10.28
N SER A 37 2.02 5.24 10.60
CA SER A 37 1.02 4.87 11.59
C SER A 37 1.36 5.46 12.97
N ARG A 38 0.38 6.10 13.63
CA ARG A 38 0.52 6.64 15.00
C ARG A 38 0.70 5.57 16.09
N LYS A 39 0.40 4.30 15.79
CA LYS A 39 0.57 3.20 16.76
C LYS A 39 2.06 2.84 16.90
N PRO A 40 2.55 2.58 18.13
CA PRO A 40 3.93 2.15 18.33
C PRO A 40 4.19 0.84 17.60
N ALA A 41 5.45 0.65 17.19
CA ALA A 41 5.89 -0.60 16.58
C ALA A 41 5.65 -1.76 17.55
N PHE A 42 4.72 -2.66 17.18
CA PHE A 42 4.45 -3.86 17.95
C PHE A 42 5.39 -4.98 17.50
N ILE A 43 5.96 -5.72 18.46
CA ILE A 43 6.76 -6.91 18.23
C ILE A 43 6.41 -7.98 19.26
N ASP A 44 6.27 -9.22 18.79
CA ASP A 44 6.00 -10.36 19.66
C ASP A 44 7.20 -10.72 20.54
N ALA A 45 6.93 -11.32 21.71
CA ALA A 45 7.95 -11.62 22.71
C ALA A 45 9.07 -12.51 22.16
N PHE A 46 8.74 -13.50 21.32
CA PHE A 46 9.74 -14.41 20.76
C PHE A 46 10.66 -13.73 19.73
N LEU A 47 10.14 -12.75 18.97
CA LEU A 47 10.96 -11.95 18.05
C LEU A 47 11.80 -10.94 18.82
N TYR A 48 11.22 -10.33 19.86
CA TYR A 48 11.92 -9.40 20.73
C TYR A 48 13.15 -10.02 21.40
N LYS A 49 13.05 -11.29 21.82
CA LYS A 49 14.20 -12.04 22.38
C LYS A 49 15.32 -12.31 21.36
N MET A 50 14.98 -12.43 20.08
CA MET A 50 15.93 -12.80 19.01
C MET A 50 16.50 -11.60 18.26
N LYS A 51 16.05 -10.38 18.58
CA LYS A 51 16.34 -9.16 17.82
C LYS A 51 17.83 -8.85 17.62
N LYS A 52 18.65 -9.11 18.64
CA LYS A 52 20.10 -8.88 18.60
C LYS A 52 20.90 -10.01 17.94
N ASN A 53 20.26 -11.15 17.66
CA ASN A 53 20.92 -12.37 17.21
C ASN A 53 20.49 -12.72 15.76
N PRO A 54 21.20 -12.23 14.73
CA PRO A 54 20.82 -12.45 13.34
C PRO A 54 20.81 -13.94 12.95
N ASN A 55 21.71 -14.73 13.53
CA ASN A 55 21.80 -16.18 13.28
C ASN A 55 20.52 -16.92 13.68
N LEU A 56 19.91 -16.56 14.82
CA LEU A 56 18.67 -17.18 15.31
C LEU A 56 17.44 -16.78 14.48
N LEU A 57 17.50 -15.60 13.86
CA LEU A 57 16.45 -15.09 13.01
C LEU A 57 16.56 -15.65 11.58
N SER A 58 17.77 -15.99 11.14
CA SER A 58 18.03 -16.57 9.83
C SER A 58 17.21 -17.84 9.62
N ASN A 59 16.45 -17.89 8.52
CA ASN A 59 15.53 -18.98 8.17
C ASN A 59 14.42 -19.29 9.20
N LYS A 60 14.22 -18.45 10.22
CA LYS A 60 13.18 -18.64 11.23
C LYS A 60 11.78 -18.46 10.63
N THR A 61 10.87 -19.33 11.03
CA THR A 61 9.44 -19.22 10.74
C THR A 61 8.78 -18.21 11.68
N ILE A 62 8.17 -17.18 11.10
CA ILE A 62 7.42 -16.14 11.79
C ILE A 62 5.93 -16.46 11.66
N TRP A 63 5.31 -16.77 12.79
CA TRP A 63 3.86 -16.91 12.90
C TRP A 63 3.16 -15.58 13.23
N SER A 64 3.85 -14.67 13.92
CA SER A 64 3.29 -13.38 14.33
C SER A 64 3.29 -12.37 13.19
N ARG A 65 2.20 -12.38 12.42
CA ARG A 65 2.00 -11.49 11.26
C ARG A 65 1.76 -10.04 11.63
N ARG A 66 1.33 -9.77 12.87
CA ARG A 66 1.09 -8.41 13.40
C ARG A 66 2.38 -7.68 13.77
N SER A 67 3.49 -8.42 13.91
CA SER A 67 4.78 -7.88 14.32
C SER A 67 5.37 -7.00 13.21
N THR A 68 5.96 -5.89 13.66
CA THR A 68 6.55 -4.85 12.82
C THR A 68 8.00 -5.21 12.52
N ILE A 69 8.44 -4.94 11.31
CA ILE A 69 9.82 -5.12 10.90
C ILE A 69 10.66 -4.00 11.52
N LEU A 70 11.55 -4.37 12.42
CA LEU A 70 12.51 -3.47 13.05
C LEU A 70 13.76 -3.30 12.17
N PRO A 71 14.50 -2.18 12.31
CA PRO A 71 15.80 -1.99 11.67
C PRO A 71 16.80 -3.11 11.99
N GLU A 72 16.70 -3.71 13.18
CA GLU A 72 17.55 -4.82 13.64
C GLU A 72 17.40 -6.09 12.78
N PHE A 73 16.33 -6.20 11.99
CA PHE A 73 16.05 -7.37 11.15
C PHE A 73 16.51 -7.23 9.69
N VAL A 74 17.10 -6.08 9.33
CA VAL A 74 17.59 -5.83 7.97
C VAL A 74 18.65 -6.88 7.60
N ASP A 75 18.70 -7.25 6.32
CA ASP A 75 19.56 -8.28 5.74
C ASP A 75 19.33 -9.72 6.23
N THR A 76 18.36 -9.95 7.11
CA THR A 76 17.98 -11.31 7.48
C THR A 76 16.91 -11.87 6.53
N THR A 77 17.02 -13.16 6.22
CA THR A 77 15.98 -13.88 5.48
C THR A 77 15.12 -14.70 6.42
N VAL A 78 13.82 -14.38 6.48
CA VAL A 78 12.84 -15.03 7.35
C VAL A 78 11.80 -15.78 6.53
N LYS A 79 11.10 -16.73 7.15
CA LYS A 79 9.97 -17.43 6.53
C LYS A 79 8.68 -16.96 7.20
N ILE A 80 7.73 -16.39 6.46
CA ILE A 80 6.47 -15.84 7.00
C ILE A 80 5.33 -16.83 6.75
N TYR A 81 4.61 -17.24 7.79
CA TYR A 81 3.51 -18.20 7.67
C TYR A 81 2.24 -17.52 7.13
N ASN A 82 1.64 -18.07 6.07
CA ASN A 82 0.42 -17.52 5.44
C ASN A 82 -0.88 -18.26 5.82
N GLY A 83 -0.81 -19.25 6.72
CA GLY A 83 -1.94 -20.13 7.09
C GLY A 83 -1.94 -21.49 6.39
N LYS A 84 -1.06 -21.71 5.40
CA LYS A 84 -0.90 -23.00 4.72
C LYS A 84 0.57 -23.36 4.53
N THR A 85 1.34 -22.43 3.99
CA THR A 85 2.77 -22.57 3.72
C THR A 85 3.53 -21.39 4.28
N THR A 86 4.86 -21.49 4.26
CA THR A 86 5.73 -20.42 4.74
C THR A 86 6.49 -19.80 3.56
N ILE A 87 6.32 -18.49 3.37
CA ILE A 87 6.92 -17.74 2.26
C ILE A 87 8.25 -17.17 2.73
N ARG A 88 9.34 -17.47 2.02
CA ARG A 88 10.67 -16.92 2.32
C ARG A 88 10.73 -15.46 1.85
N CYS A 89 11.14 -14.56 2.73
CA CYS A 89 11.29 -13.13 2.45
C CYS A 89 12.62 -12.62 2.99
N ARG A 90 13.44 -12.02 2.13
CA ARG A 90 14.63 -11.26 2.54
C ARG A 90 14.21 -9.86 2.97
N ILE A 91 14.59 -9.45 4.18
CA ILE A 91 14.27 -8.14 4.73
C ILE A 91 15.27 -7.12 4.19
N THR A 92 14.76 -6.03 3.65
CA THR A 92 15.54 -4.90 3.12
C THR A 92 15.08 -3.63 3.84
N GLU A 93 15.86 -2.56 3.78
CA GLU A 93 15.56 -1.29 4.49
C GLU A 93 14.17 -0.74 4.15
N GLY A 94 13.76 -0.77 2.87
CA GLY A 94 12.41 -0.35 2.45
C GLY A 94 11.24 -1.19 3.01
N LYS A 95 11.50 -2.27 3.77
CA LYS A 95 10.46 -3.05 4.47
C LYS A 95 10.33 -2.67 5.96
N VAL A 96 11.26 -1.88 6.51
CA VAL A 96 11.22 -1.44 7.91
C VAL A 96 9.97 -0.59 8.15
N GLY A 97 9.31 -0.79 9.29
CA GLY A 97 8.06 -0.11 9.64
C GLY A 97 6.79 -0.79 9.12
N HIS A 98 6.90 -1.71 8.16
CA HIS A 98 5.79 -2.56 7.71
C HIS A 98 5.61 -3.78 8.63
N LYS A 99 4.46 -4.46 8.51
CA LYS A 99 4.21 -5.73 9.23
C LYS A 99 4.65 -6.94 8.42
N PHE A 100 5.14 -7.98 9.09
CA PHE A 100 5.47 -9.26 8.42
C PHE A 100 4.28 -9.82 7.62
N GLY A 101 3.06 -9.63 8.11
CA GLY A 101 1.85 -10.10 7.44
C GLY A 101 1.56 -9.49 6.06
N GLU A 102 2.14 -8.33 5.73
CA GLU A 102 1.95 -7.65 4.44
C GLU A 102 2.69 -8.36 3.30
N PHE A 103 3.79 -9.03 3.61
CA PHE A 103 4.63 -9.74 2.64
C PHE A 103 4.17 -11.19 2.38
N ALA A 104 3.13 -11.66 3.07
CA ALA A 104 2.58 -13.00 2.93
C ALA A 104 1.07 -12.98 2.65
N LEU A 105 0.70 -13.22 1.39
CA LEU A 105 -0.70 -13.31 0.97
C LEU A 105 -1.36 -14.57 1.53
N THR A 106 -2.54 -14.41 2.12
CA THR A 106 -3.34 -15.50 2.72
C THR A 106 -4.35 -16.13 1.77
N ARG A 107 -4.73 -15.40 0.73
CA ARG A 107 -5.76 -15.81 -0.22
C ARG A 107 -5.14 -15.98 -1.60
N LYS A 108 -5.66 -16.93 -2.37
CA LYS A 108 -5.34 -17.03 -3.79
C LYS A 108 -5.81 -15.75 -4.50
N ARG A 109 -4.93 -15.12 -5.28
CA ARG A 109 -5.33 -14.01 -6.16
C ARG A 109 -6.28 -14.57 -7.22
N LYS A 110 -7.45 -13.96 -7.39
CA LYS A 110 -8.33 -14.24 -8.53
C LYS A 110 -7.80 -13.40 -9.69
N THR A 111 -7.30 -14.03 -10.76
CA THR A 111 -6.97 -13.29 -11.98
C THR A 111 -8.25 -12.68 -12.55
N ARG A 112 -8.22 -11.39 -12.94
CA ARG A 112 -9.41 -10.71 -13.50
C ARG A 112 -9.98 -11.47 -14.71
N GLU A 113 -9.11 -12.10 -15.50
CA GLU A 113 -9.49 -12.98 -16.61
C GLU A 113 -10.44 -14.12 -16.18
N GLN A 114 -10.18 -14.76 -15.04
CA GLN A 114 -11.04 -15.83 -14.51
C GLN A 114 -12.36 -15.31 -13.94
N ALA A 115 -12.41 -14.06 -13.46
CA ALA A 115 -13.65 -13.43 -13.02
C ALA A 115 -14.60 -13.20 -14.20
N ASN A 116 -14.06 -12.72 -15.33
CA ASN A 116 -14.81 -12.59 -16.57
C ASN A 116 -15.27 -13.95 -17.10
N ALA A 117 -14.39 -14.97 -17.11
CA ALA A 117 -14.75 -16.31 -17.57
C ALA A 117 -15.92 -16.93 -16.77
N LYS A 118 -15.98 -16.71 -15.45
CA LYS A 118 -17.11 -17.17 -14.61
C LYS A 118 -18.39 -16.40 -14.90
N ASN A 119 -18.30 -15.08 -15.07
CA ASN A 119 -19.46 -14.25 -15.38
C ASN A 119 -20.06 -14.62 -16.76
N VAL A 120 -19.19 -14.83 -17.76
CA VAL A 120 -19.57 -15.33 -19.10
C VAL A 120 -20.23 -16.72 -19.02
N LYS A 121 -19.69 -17.64 -18.21
CA LYS A 121 -20.32 -18.97 -18.02
C LYS A 121 -21.70 -18.89 -17.34
N GLN A 122 -21.89 -17.95 -16.41
CA GLN A 122 -23.18 -17.76 -15.73
C GLN A 122 -24.23 -17.15 -16.66
N LEU A 123 -23.86 -16.15 -17.48
CA LEU A 123 -24.78 -15.60 -18.49
C LEU A 123 -25.28 -16.68 -19.48
N LYS A 124 -24.40 -17.59 -19.90
CA LYS A 124 -24.77 -18.69 -20.81
C LYS A 124 -25.72 -19.72 -20.21
N LYS A 125 -25.79 -19.86 -18.87
CA LYS A 125 -26.66 -20.84 -18.20
C LYS A 125 -28.06 -20.29 -17.90
N LYS A 126 -28.25 -18.96 -17.97
CA LYS A 126 -29.54 -18.29 -17.72
C LYS A 126 -30.40 -18.17 -19.00
N LYS A 127 -29.86 -18.58 -20.14
CA LYS A 127 -30.59 -18.68 -21.41
C LYS A 127 -30.88 -20.15 -21.67
#